data_AF-A0A385G259-F1
#
_entry.id   AF-A0A385G259-F1
#
_cell.length_a   1.000
_cell.length_b   1.000
_cell.length_c   1.000
_cell.angle_alpha   90.00
_cell.angle_beta   90.00
_cell.angle_gamma   90.00
#
_symmetry.space_group_name_H-M   'P 1'
#
loop_
_entity.id
_entity.type
_entity.pdbx_description
1 polymer ?
#
loop_
_entity_poly.entity_id
_entity_poly.type
_entity_poly.pdbx_seq_one_letter_code
_entity_poly.pdbx_strand_id
1 'polypeptide(L)'
;MELAKHFIRTNIEPEWMVLCLLPVLPPELRPIIQIDGGKLMSSDINELYRRVIYRNNTLIDLLTTSRSTPGELVMCQEKLVQEAVDTLLDNGIRGQPMRDGHNKVYKSFSDLIEGKEGRFRETLLGKRVDYSGRSVIVVGPSLSLHRCGLPREIAIELFQTFVIRGLIRKHFASNIGVAKSKIREKEPIVWEILQEIMQGHPVLLNRAPTLHRLGIQAFQPILIEGRAICLHPLVCKGFNADFDGDQMAVHVPLSLEAQAEARLLMFSHTNLLSPAIGDPISVPTQDMLIGLYVLTSGNRRGICANSPLWLRWRLDQRVISSREAPIEVHYESLGLPGWFNYDPSF
;
A
#
# COMPACT_ATOMS: atom_id res chain seq x y z
N MET A 1 -38.00 15.54 -15.84
CA MET A 1 -38.24 14.62 -16.97
C MET A 1 -37.14 13.57 -17.14
N GLU A 2 -35.88 13.85 -16.81
CA GLU A 2 -34.79 12.87 -16.98
C GLU A 2 -34.94 11.62 -16.10
N LEU A 3 -35.24 11.78 -14.81
CA LEU A 3 -35.44 10.64 -13.89
C LEU A 3 -36.53 9.68 -14.38
N ALA A 4 -37.67 10.21 -14.83
CA ALA A 4 -38.77 9.40 -15.40
C ALA A 4 -38.34 8.66 -16.67
N LYS A 5 -37.55 9.30 -17.55
CA LYS A 5 -36.97 8.63 -18.72
C LYS A 5 -36.02 7.50 -18.33
N HIS A 6 -35.27 7.65 -17.23
CA HIS A 6 -34.40 6.60 -16.73
C HIS A 6 -35.19 5.39 -16.23
N PHE A 7 -36.23 5.59 -15.41
CA PHE A 7 -37.10 4.50 -14.96
C PHE A 7 -37.71 3.71 -16.12
N ILE A 8 -38.19 4.41 -17.16
CA ILE A 8 -38.75 3.77 -18.37
C ILE A 8 -37.67 2.96 -19.11
N ARG A 9 -36.43 3.47 -19.19
CA ARG A 9 -35.32 2.77 -19.85
C ARG A 9 -34.82 1.55 -19.09
N THR A 10 -34.77 1.62 -17.76
CA THR A 10 -34.23 0.54 -16.91
C THR A 10 -35.30 -0.45 -16.44
N ASN A 11 -36.57 -0.19 -16.76
CA ASN A 11 -37.72 -0.98 -16.31
C ASN A 11 -37.75 -1.16 -14.78
N ILE A 12 -37.39 -0.10 -14.04
CA ILE A 12 -37.42 -0.08 -12.58
C ILE A 12 -38.72 0.57 -12.13
N GLU A 13 -39.45 -0.09 -11.25
CA GLU A 13 -40.72 0.41 -10.72
C GLU A 13 -40.45 1.43 -9.58
N PRO A 14 -41.00 2.66 -9.66
CA PRO A 14 -40.76 3.69 -8.63
C PRO A 14 -41.25 3.32 -7.23
N GLU A 15 -42.23 2.41 -7.13
CA GLU A 15 -42.76 1.90 -5.85
C GLU A 15 -41.69 1.20 -5.00
N TRP A 16 -40.62 0.68 -5.61
CA TRP A 16 -39.52 0.05 -4.87
C TRP A 16 -38.71 1.04 -4.02
N MET A 17 -38.90 2.35 -4.22
CA MET A 17 -38.33 3.37 -3.33
C MET A 17 -39.02 3.42 -1.96
N VAL A 18 -40.23 2.86 -1.84
CA VAL A 18 -40.97 2.75 -0.58
C VAL A 18 -40.71 1.36 0.01
N LEU A 19 -39.92 1.32 1.08
CA LEU A 19 -39.50 0.07 1.69
C LEU A 19 -40.61 -0.54 2.56
N CYS A 20 -41.18 -1.66 2.13
CA CYS A 20 -42.08 -2.46 2.98
C CYS A 20 -41.32 -3.41 3.92
N LEU A 21 -40.11 -3.84 3.50
CA LEU A 21 -39.26 -4.76 4.24
C LEU A 21 -37.85 -4.17 4.30
N LEU A 22 -37.35 -3.94 5.51
CA LEU A 22 -36.00 -3.41 5.74
C LEU A 22 -35.04 -4.57 6.05
N PRO A 23 -34.00 -4.81 5.22
CA PRO A 23 -33.03 -5.86 5.48
C PRO A 23 -32.18 -5.54 6.72
N VAL A 24 -31.78 -6.58 7.45
CA VAL A 24 -30.90 -6.46 8.62
C VAL A 24 -29.53 -7.05 8.28
N LEU A 25 -28.46 -6.33 8.63
CA LEU A 25 -27.10 -6.83 8.42
C LEU A 25 -26.81 -8.12 9.21
N PRO A 26 -25.97 -9.01 8.66
CA PRO A 26 -25.40 -10.13 9.42
C PRO A 26 -24.75 -9.67 10.73
N PRO A 27 -24.93 -10.39 11.85
CA PRO A 27 -24.38 -10.02 13.16
C PRO A 27 -22.86 -9.79 13.17
N GLU A 28 -22.11 -10.48 12.31
CA GLU A 28 -20.65 -10.38 12.20
C GLU A 28 -20.19 -8.98 11.76
N LEU A 29 -21.01 -8.28 10.97
CA LEU A 29 -20.74 -6.92 10.51
C LEU A 29 -21.12 -5.85 11.56
N ARG A 30 -21.82 -6.25 12.61
CA ARG A 30 -22.29 -5.41 13.73
C ARG A 30 -22.02 -6.09 15.08
N PRO A 31 -20.74 -6.38 15.40
CA PRO A 31 -20.39 -7.22 16.52
C PRO A 31 -20.76 -6.59 17.87
N ILE A 32 -20.98 -7.47 18.85
CA ILE A 32 -21.07 -7.13 20.27
C ILE A 32 -19.89 -7.83 20.95
N ILE A 33 -19.00 -7.05 21.54
CA ILE A 33 -17.74 -7.52 22.12
C ILE A 33 -17.77 -7.23 23.60
N GLN A 34 -17.48 -8.25 24.41
CA GLN A 34 -17.25 -8.07 25.83
C GLN A 34 -15.80 -7.66 26.06
N ILE A 35 -15.60 -6.56 26.77
CA ILE A 35 -14.27 -6.06 27.15
C ILE A 35 -13.97 -6.49 28.59
N ASP A 36 -12.69 -6.67 28.88
CA ASP A 36 -12.16 -6.90 30.22
C ASP A 36 -12.79 -5.92 31.22
N GLY A 37 -13.37 -6.47 32.30
CA GLY A 37 -14.19 -5.72 33.25
C GLY A 37 -15.70 -5.85 33.05
N GLY A 38 -16.16 -6.75 32.15
CA GLY A 38 -17.57 -7.12 32.01
C GLY A 38 -18.42 -6.12 31.24
N LYS A 39 -17.84 -5.04 30.73
CA LYS A 39 -18.53 -4.04 29.91
C LYS A 39 -18.76 -4.60 28.50
N LEU A 40 -20.01 -4.56 28.04
CA LEU A 40 -20.37 -4.88 26.66
C LEU A 40 -20.21 -3.63 25.79
N MET A 41 -19.49 -3.77 24.68
CA MET A 41 -19.44 -2.78 23.60
C MET A 41 -20.20 -3.32 22.40
N SER A 42 -21.08 -2.50 21.85
CA SER A 42 -21.90 -2.83 20.69
C SER A 42 -21.64 -1.81 19.58
N SER A 43 -21.77 -2.24 18.32
CA SER A 43 -21.77 -1.34 17.17
C SER A 43 -22.93 -0.33 17.26
N ASP A 44 -22.68 0.93 16.85
CA ASP A 44 -23.67 2.00 16.77
C ASP A 44 -24.92 1.58 15.94
N ILE A 45 -24.72 0.78 14.89
CA ILE A 45 -25.80 0.24 14.05
C ILE A 45 -26.81 -0.61 14.83
N ASN A 46 -26.35 -1.38 15.82
CA ASN A 46 -27.24 -2.21 16.63
C ASN A 46 -28.24 -1.36 17.43
N GLU A 47 -27.80 -0.18 17.89
CA GLU A 47 -28.67 0.75 18.60
C GLU A 47 -29.74 1.35 17.68
N LEU A 48 -29.35 1.70 16.46
CA LEU A 48 -30.26 2.20 15.43
C LEU A 48 -31.29 1.13 15.03
N TYR A 49 -30.86 -0.13 14.81
CA TYR A 49 -31.78 -1.25 14.57
C TYR A 49 -32.74 -1.48 15.74
N ARG A 50 -32.23 -1.46 16.98
CA ARG A 50 -33.05 -1.62 18.19
C ARG A 50 -34.18 -0.59 18.23
N ARG A 51 -33.87 0.67 17.86
CA ARG A 51 -34.87 1.74 17.81
C ARG A 51 -35.93 1.49 16.74
N VAL A 52 -35.54 1.09 15.52
CA VAL A 52 -36.49 0.77 14.44
C VAL A 52 -37.43 -0.35 14.88
N ILE A 53 -36.89 -1.44 15.43
CA ILE A 53 -37.69 -2.59 15.92
C ILE A 53 -38.65 -2.14 17.02
N TYR A 54 -38.15 -1.37 17.99
CA TYR A 54 -38.97 -0.87 19.10
C TYR A 54 -40.15 0.00 18.62
N ARG A 55 -39.90 0.93 17.70
CA ARG A 55 -40.95 1.80 17.13
C ARG A 55 -41.94 1.01 16.30
N ASN A 56 -41.47 0.05 15.50
CA ASN A 56 -42.33 -0.80 14.69
C ASN A 56 -43.25 -1.67 15.57
N ASN A 57 -42.72 -2.30 16.61
CA ASN A 57 -43.52 -3.10 17.55
C ASN A 57 -44.54 -2.23 18.30
N THR A 58 -44.15 -1.03 18.71
CA THR A 58 -45.07 -0.07 19.37
C THR A 58 -46.24 0.31 18.45
N LEU A 59 -45.98 0.52 17.15
CA LEU A 59 -47.02 0.78 16.16
C LEU A 59 -47.95 -0.43 15.97
N ILE A 60 -47.38 -1.64 15.87
CA ILE A 60 -48.16 -2.89 15.76
C ILE A 60 -49.05 -3.10 16.98
N ASP A 61 -48.52 -2.90 18.18
CA ASP A 61 -49.27 -3.04 19.43
C ASP A 61 -50.43 -2.02 19.52
N LEU A 62 -50.21 -0.79 19.05
CA LEU A 62 -51.23 0.26 18.98
C LEU A 62 -52.35 -0.06 17.98
N LEU A 63 -52.01 -0.66 16.83
CA LEU A 63 -52.99 -1.07 15.82
C LEU A 63 -53.81 -2.29 16.25
N THR A 64 -53.21 -3.20 17.02
CA THR A 64 -53.87 -4.44 17.48
C THR A 64 -54.73 -4.23 18.73
N THR A 65 -54.28 -3.37 19.66
CA THR A 65 -54.95 -3.19 20.97
C THR A 65 -56.18 -2.31 20.88
N SER A 66 -56.24 -1.35 19.96
CA SER A 66 -57.26 -0.30 19.97
C SER A 66 -58.03 -0.22 18.64
N ARG A 67 -59.25 -0.80 18.62
CA ARG A 67 -60.22 -0.68 17.51
C ARG A 67 -60.70 0.75 17.23
N SER A 68 -60.43 1.70 18.13
CA SER A 68 -60.88 3.09 18.07
C SER A 68 -59.74 4.09 18.35
N THR A 69 -58.53 3.82 17.87
CA THR A 69 -57.42 4.78 18.00
C THR A 69 -57.66 6.00 17.12
N PRO A 70 -57.50 7.24 17.63
CA PRO A 70 -57.47 8.43 16.81
C PRO A 70 -56.41 8.32 15.70
N GLY A 71 -56.79 8.63 14.45
CA GLY A 71 -55.88 8.56 13.30
C GLY A 71 -54.63 9.44 13.46
N GLU A 72 -54.75 10.55 14.19
CA GLU A 72 -53.62 11.44 14.51
C GLU A 72 -52.50 10.75 15.30
N LEU A 73 -52.87 9.85 16.24
CA LEU A 73 -51.88 9.11 17.03
C LEU A 73 -51.16 8.06 16.18
N VAL A 74 -51.87 7.42 15.24
CA VAL A 74 -51.29 6.48 14.28
C VAL A 74 -50.27 7.21 13.40
N MET A 75 -50.65 8.34 12.81
CA MET A 75 -49.74 9.15 11.99
C MET A 75 -48.50 9.61 12.76
N CYS A 76 -48.64 9.93 14.05
CA CYS A 76 -47.51 10.28 14.90
C CYS A 76 -46.54 9.10 15.08
N GLN A 77 -47.04 7.88 15.32
CA GLN A 77 -46.19 6.69 15.41
C GLN A 77 -45.54 6.31 14.08
N GLU A 78 -46.28 6.39 12.97
CA GLU A 78 -45.73 6.18 11.61
C GLU A 78 -44.56 7.13 11.33
N LYS A 79 -44.72 8.41 11.70
CA LYS A 79 -43.65 9.40 11.59
C LYS A 79 -42.41 9.00 12.40
N LEU A 80 -42.58 8.51 13.62
CA LEU A 80 -41.47 8.06 14.47
C LEU A 80 -40.75 6.83 13.92
N VAL A 81 -41.49 5.92 13.26
CA VAL A 81 -40.89 4.78 12.55
C VAL A 81 -40.08 5.29 11.35
N GLN A 82 -40.63 6.20 10.55
CA GLN A 82 -39.93 6.80 9.43
C GLN A 82 -38.64 7.52 9.88
N GLU A 83 -38.71 8.33 10.93
CA GLU A 83 -37.54 9.00 11.51
C GLU A 83 -36.49 7.99 12.00
N ALA A 84 -36.91 6.87 12.59
CA ALA A 84 -35.98 5.82 12.99
C ALA A 84 -35.28 5.16 11.78
N VAL A 85 -36.01 4.89 10.70
CA VAL A 85 -35.42 4.35 9.45
C VAL A 85 -34.50 5.38 8.79
N ASP A 86 -34.89 6.64 8.73
CA ASP A 86 -34.06 7.74 8.22
C ASP A 86 -32.74 7.81 9.00
N THR A 87 -32.78 7.80 10.34
CA THR A 87 -31.56 7.82 11.18
C THR A 87 -30.66 6.59 11.01
N LEU A 88 -31.23 5.43 10.69
CA LEU A 88 -30.46 4.21 10.43
C LEU A 88 -29.69 4.32 9.10
N LEU A 89 -30.36 4.82 8.04
CA LEU A 89 -29.77 4.94 6.71
C LEU A 89 -28.75 6.09 6.65
N ASP A 90 -29.12 7.26 7.18
CA ASP A 90 -28.27 8.44 7.21
C ASP A 90 -28.68 9.36 8.38
N ASN A 91 -27.83 9.34 9.40
CA ASN A 91 -28.05 10.06 10.65
C ASN A 91 -27.69 11.54 10.51
N GLY A 92 -28.66 12.34 10.06
CA GLY A 92 -28.49 13.79 9.94
C GLY A 92 -29.25 14.43 8.78
N ILE A 93 -29.82 13.64 7.87
CA ILE A 93 -30.56 14.16 6.70
C ILE A 93 -31.68 15.14 7.13
N ARG A 94 -32.45 14.79 8.17
CA ARG A 94 -33.69 15.49 8.53
C ARG A 94 -33.64 16.25 9.85
N GLY A 95 -32.46 16.69 10.29
CA GLY A 95 -32.33 17.58 11.44
C GLY A 95 -31.18 17.24 12.36
N GLN A 96 -31.41 17.33 13.68
CA GLN A 96 -30.36 17.05 14.66
C GLN A 96 -30.01 15.56 14.67
N PRO A 97 -28.73 15.20 14.53
CA PRO A 97 -28.33 13.82 14.50
C PRO A 97 -28.52 13.17 15.87
N MET A 98 -28.91 11.89 15.86
CA MET A 98 -29.09 11.12 17.08
C MET A 98 -27.74 10.86 17.75
N ARG A 99 -27.70 11.06 19.06
CA ARG A 99 -26.50 10.93 19.90
C ARG A 99 -26.70 9.92 21.00
N ASP A 100 -25.59 9.35 21.47
CA ASP A 100 -25.54 8.50 22.64
C ASP A 100 -25.62 9.31 23.95
N GLY A 101 -25.63 8.62 25.09
CA GLY A 101 -25.61 9.24 26.42
C GLY A 101 -24.34 10.04 26.74
N HIS A 102 -23.29 9.88 25.94
CA HIS A 102 -22.02 10.61 26.02
C HIS A 102 -21.92 11.73 24.96
N ASN A 103 -23.04 12.09 24.32
CA ASN A 103 -23.14 13.12 23.29
C ASN A 103 -22.33 12.83 22.00
N LYS A 104 -21.93 11.58 21.76
CA LYS A 104 -21.34 11.10 20.52
C LYS A 104 -22.45 10.77 19.52
N VAL A 105 -22.30 11.24 18.29
CA VAL A 105 -23.22 10.93 17.19
C VAL A 105 -23.09 9.45 16.79
N TYR A 106 -24.21 8.74 16.65
CA TYR A 106 -24.21 7.37 16.14
C TYR A 106 -23.84 7.35 14.66
N LYS A 107 -22.93 6.44 14.26
CA LYS A 107 -22.60 6.22 12.84
C LYS A 107 -23.72 5.43 12.15
N SER A 108 -24.28 6.01 11.09
CA SER A 108 -25.31 5.42 10.22
C SER A 108 -24.72 4.54 9.10
N PHE A 109 -25.56 3.96 8.24
CA PHE A 109 -25.07 3.21 7.07
C PHE A 109 -24.26 4.06 6.11
N SER A 110 -24.70 5.29 5.83
CA SER A 110 -24.01 6.20 4.94
C SER A 110 -22.62 6.57 5.50
N ASP A 111 -22.53 6.84 6.80
CA ASP A 111 -21.26 7.16 7.48
C ASP A 111 -20.23 6.03 7.43
N LEU A 112 -20.68 4.77 7.37
CA LEU A 112 -19.79 3.62 7.26
C LEU A 112 -19.17 3.51 5.87
N ILE A 113 -19.85 4.03 4.85
CA ILE A 113 -19.42 3.96 3.46
C ILE A 113 -18.57 5.17 3.12
N GLU A 114 -19.01 6.35 3.55
CA GLU A 114 -18.45 7.64 3.19
C GLU A 114 -17.31 8.10 4.11
N GLY A 115 -16.60 9.14 3.68
CA GLY A 115 -15.54 9.76 4.48
C GLY A 115 -14.20 9.02 4.46
N LYS A 116 -13.23 9.57 5.22
CA LYS A 116 -11.85 9.04 5.28
C LYS A 116 -11.77 7.72 6.05
N GLU A 117 -12.58 7.58 7.10
CA GLU A 117 -12.76 6.35 7.91
C GLU A 117 -13.83 5.43 7.32
N GLY A 118 -14.36 5.77 6.13
CA GLY A 118 -15.33 4.94 5.43
C GLY A 118 -14.69 3.69 4.85
N ARG A 119 -15.51 2.64 4.67
CA ARG A 119 -15.09 1.33 4.16
C ARG A 119 -14.34 1.43 2.83
N PHE A 120 -14.76 2.31 1.91
CA PHE A 120 -14.11 2.45 0.62
C PHE A 120 -12.66 2.91 0.74
N ARG A 121 -12.41 3.97 1.51
CA ARG A 121 -11.06 4.57 1.59
C ARG A 121 -10.16 3.81 2.55
N GLU A 122 -10.67 3.42 3.71
CA GLU A 122 -9.86 2.80 4.75
C GLU A 122 -9.65 1.30 4.54
N THR A 123 -10.64 0.58 4.00
CA THR A 123 -10.61 -0.89 3.92
C THR A 123 -10.43 -1.42 2.49
N LEU A 124 -10.92 -0.73 1.46
CA LEU A 124 -10.79 -1.20 0.08
C LEU A 124 -9.52 -0.65 -0.60
N LEU A 125 -9.29 0.66 -0.54
CA LEU A 125 -8.10 1.29 -1.16
C LEU A 125 -6.83 1.13 -0.32
N GLY A 126 -6.96 1.11 1.00
CA GLY A 126 -5.88 0.81 1.93
C GLY A 126 -6.15 -0.49 2.68
N LYS A 127 -5.12 -1.30 2.92
CA LYS A 127 -5.21 -2.48 3.78
C LYS A 127 -3.93 -2.63 4.59
N ARG A 128 -4.08 -3.20 5.79
CA ARG A 128 -2.92 -3.75 6.51
C ARG A 128 -2.53 -5.04 5.81
N VAL A 129 -1.22 -5.22 5.62
CA VAL A 129 -0.66 -6.34 4.86
C VAL A 129 0.32 -7.12 5.71
N ASP A 130 0.27 -8.44 5.59
CA ASP A 130 1.26 -9.35 6.17
C ASP A 130 2.61 -9.21 5.44
N TYR A 131 3.65 -9.89 5.93
CA TYR A 131 5.01 -9.82 5.38
C TYR A 131 5.53 -8.38 5.26
N SER A 132 5.21 -7.58 6.28
CA SER A 132 5.63 -6.19 6.39
C SER A 132 6.28 -5.88 7.74
N GLY A 133 7.19 -4.91 7.74
CA GLY A 133 7.90 -4.45 8.92
C GLY A 133 8.15 -2.95 8.86
N ARG A 134 8.56 -2.34 9.98
CA ARG A 134 8.94 -0.93 10.04
C ARG A 134 10.10 -0.74 11.01
N SER A 135 11.06 0.08 10.64
CA SER A 135 12.11 0.53 11.57
C SER A 135 12.65 1.90 11.18
N VAL A 136 13.42 2.50 12.09
CA VAL A 136 14.19 3.72 11.86
C VAL A 136 15.24 3.47 10.80
N ILE A 137 15.50 4.47 9.95
CA ILE A 137 16.55 4.40 8.93
C ILE A 137 17.85 5.03 9.40
N VAL A 138 18.96 4.47 8.93
CA VAL A 138 20.32 5.00 9.12
C VAL A 138 21.06 5.00 7.78
N VAL A 139 22.06 5.87 7.66
CA VAL A 139 22.84 5.98 6.43
C VAL A 139 23.75 4.77 6.24
N GLY A 140 23.71 4.17 5.04
CA GLY A 140 24.57 3.05 4.65
C GLY A 140 25.50 3.43 3.49
N PRO A 141 26.60 4.17 3.73
CA PRO A 141 27.47 4.69 2.67
C PRO A 141 28.27 3.59 1.94
N SER A 142 28.47 2.44 2.57
CA SER A 142 29.16 1.28 1.99
C SER A 142 28.26 0.42 1.09
N LEU A 143 26.95 0.68 1.07
CA LEU A 143 26.01 -0.08 0.26
C LEU A 143 26.14 0.31 -1.21
N SER A 144 25.82 -0.62 -2.10
CA SER A 144 25.56 -0.28 -3.50
C SER A 144 24.17 0.32 -3.63
N LEU A 145 23.93 1.16 -4.64
CA LEU A 145 22.64 1.83 -4.86
C LEU A 145 21.43 0.89 -4.81
N HIS A 146 21.62 -0.33 -5.35
CA HIS A 146 20.61 -1.38 -5.48
C HIS A 146 20.42 -2.24 -4.22
N ARG A 147 21.13 -1.95 -3.12
CA ARG A 147 21.14 -2.75 -1.89
C ARG A 147 20.61 -1.95 -0.71
N CYS A 148 19.99 -2.64 0.24
CA CYS A 148 19.62 -2.08 1.54
C CYS A 148 20.06 -3.01 2.67
N GLY A 149 20.35 -2.45 3.84
CA GLY A 149 20.62 -3.25 5.03
C GLY A 149 19.34 -3.54 5.80
N LEU A 150 19.05 -4.82 6.06
CA LEU A 150 17.90 -5.27 6.83
C LEU A 150 18.35 -5.90 8.16
N PRO A 151 17.84 -5.42 9.31
CA PRO A 151 18.13 -5.99 10.62
C PRO A 151 17.80 -7.47 10.72
N ARG A 152 18.64 -8.23 11.45
CA ARG A 152 18.42 -9.67 11.72
C ARG A 152 17.05 -9.97 12.30
N GLU A 153 16.60 -9.17 13.26
CA GLU A 153 15.30 -9.34 13.94
C GLU A 153 14.11 -9.15 12.99
N ILE A 154 14.20 -8.21 12.04
CA ILE A 154 13.14 -7.96 11.06
C ILE A 154 13.17 -9.02 9.97
N ALA A 155 14.37 -9.36 9.48
CA ALA A 155 14.55 -10.34 8.41
C ALA A 155 14.04 -11.72 8.80
N ILE A 156 14.30 -12.18 10.03
CA ILE A 156 13.88 -13.52 10.47
C ILE A 156 12.34 -13.65 10.55
N GLU A 157 11.64 -12.60 10.95
CA GLU A 157 10.17 -12.58 10.99
C GLU A 157 9.57 -12.48 9.59
N LEU A 158 10.10 -11.59 8.74
CA LEU A 158 9.61 -11.42 7.37
C LEU A 158 9.81 -12.66 6.50
N PHE A 159 10.91 -13.39 6.69
CA PHE A 159 11.26 -14.57 5.89
C PHE A 159 11.03 -15.89 6.64
N GLN A 160 10.33 -15.88 7.78
CA GLN A 160 10.21 -17.03 8.68
C GLN A 160 9.73 -18.30 7.95
N THR A 161 8.71 -18.17 7.10
CA THR A 161 8.13 -19.29 6.34
C THR A 161 9.13 -19.89 5.34
N PHE A 162 9.91 -19.04 4.68
CA PHE A 162 10.97 -19.47 3.76
C PHE A 162 12.11 -20.16 4.50
N VAL A 163 12.49 -19.66 5.67
CA VAL A 163 13.53 -20.26 6.52
C VAL A 163 13.10 -21.64 7.01
N ILE A 164 11.85 -21.81 7.46
CA ILE A 164 11.29 -23.11 7.85
C ILE A 164 11.37 -24.10 6.69
N ARG A 165 10.96 -23.67 5.48
CA ARG A 165 11.06 -24.50 4.27
C ARG A 165 12.50 -24.87 3.94
N GLY A 166 13.43 -23.92 4.07
CA GLY A 166 14.86 -24.13 3.83
C GLY A 166 15.47 -25.15 4.79
N LEU A 167 15.17 -25.05 6.09
CA LEU A 167 15.63 -25.98 7.13
C LEU A 167 15.16 -27.42 6.88
N ILE A 168 13.89 -27.59 6.49
CA ILE A 168 13.33 -28.91 6.19
C ILE A 168 13.94 -29.48 4.91
N ARG A 169 14.04 -28.67 3.84
CA ARG A 169 14.59 -29.13 2.54
C ARG A 169 16.04 -29.57 2.64
N LYS A 170 16.83 -28.94 3.51
CA LYS A 170 18.24 -29.30 3.75
C LYS A 170 18.42 -30.35 4.85
N HIS A 171 17.33 -30.94 5.36
CA HIS A 171 17.35 -31.95 6.43
C HIS A 171 17.94 -31.48 7.77
N PHE A 172 18.01 -30.18 8.03
CA PHE A 172 18.38 -29.63 9.34
C PHE A 172 17.22 -29.67 10.35
N ALA A 173 15.97 -29.80 9.87
CA ALA A 173 14.80 -29.99 10.71
C ALA A 173 13.92 -31.11 10.14
N SER A 174 13.41 -31.98 11.00
CA SER A 174 12.52 -33.08 10.60
C SER A 174 11.07 -32.64 10.40
N ASN A 175 10.63 -31.61 11.12
CA ASN A 175 9.27 -31.08 11.04
C ASN A 175 9.23 -29.57 11.31
N ILE A 176 8.05 -28.96 11.09
CA ILE A 176 7.82 -27.52 11.28
C ILE A 176 8.04 -27.10 12.73
N GLY A 177 7.69 -27.96 13.70
CA GLY A 177 7.87 -27.68 15.12
C GLY A 177 9.34 -27.52 15.51
N VAL A 178 10.18 -28.47 15.09
CA VAL A 178 11.63 -28.44 15.29
C VAL A 178 12.25 -27.24 14.59
N ALA A 179 11.84 -26.96 13.34
CA ALA A 179 12.31 -25.76 12.63
C ALA A 179 11.98 -24.47 13.39
N LYS A 180 10.76 -24.34 13.94
CA LYS A 180 10.37 -23.20 14.78
C LYS A 180 11.17 -23.13 16.08
N SER A 181 11.52 -24.26 16.70
CA SER A 181 12.41 -24.29 17.88
C SER A 181 13.79 -23.75 17.54
N LYS A 182 14.41 -24.24 16.46
CA LYS A 182 15.73 -23.78 15.99
C LYS A 182 15.77 -22.28 15.70
N ILE A 183 14.69 -21.74 15.12
CA ILE A 183 14.52 -20.30 14.89
C ILE A 183 14.47 -19.52 16.21
N ARG A 184 13.71 -20.02 17.21
CA ARG A 184 13.62 -19.40 18.54
C ARG A 184 14.95 -19.43 19.29
N GLU A 185 15.70 -20.52 19.16
CA GLU A 185 17.04 -20.72 19.75
C GLU A 185 18.14 -19.94 19.02
N LYS A 186 17.83 -19.32 17.87
CA LYS A 186 18.75 -18.51 17.05
C LYS A 186 20.03 -19.26 16.65
N GLU A 187 19.91 -20.55 16.31
CA GLU A 187 21.04 -21.37 15.87
C GLU A 187 21.81 -20.73 14.70
N PRO A 188 23.15 -20.88 14.63
CA PRO A 188 23.97 -20.25 13.59
C PRO A 188 23.53 -20.63 12.16
N ILE A 189 23.08 -21.88 11.97
CA ILE A 189 22.60 -22.40 10.68
C ILE A 189 21.41 -21.61 10.12
N VAL A 190 20.59 -21.01 10.99
CA VAL A 190 19.42 -20.23 10.60
C VAL A 190 19.84 -18.97 9.86
N TRP A 191 20.93 -18.32 10.30
CA TRP A 191 21.44 -17.11 9.67
C TRP A 191 22.04 -17.37 8.30
N GLU A 192 22.73 -18.50 8.13
CA GLU A 192 23.28 -18.92 6.83
C GLU A 192 22.16 -19.17 5.81
N ILE A 193 21.11 -19.91 6.22
CA ILE A 193 19.95 -20.19 5.37
C ILE A 193 19.18 -18.90 5.05
N LEU A 194 19.00 -18.02 6.04
CA LEU A 194 18.33 -16.74 5.85
C LEU A 194 19.09 -15.89 4.81
N GLN A 195 20.42 -15.82 4.90
CA GLN A 195 21.24 -15.07 3.95
C GLN A 195 21.13 -15.60 2.52
N GLU A 196 21.09 -16.93 2.34
CA GLU A 196 20.87 -17.55 1.02
C GLU A 196 19.49 -17.20 0.45
N ILE A 197 18.44 -17.29 1.27
CA ILE A 197 17.06 -16.96 0.85
C ILE A 197 16.97 -15.49 0.45
N MET A 198 17.54 -14.59 1.25
CA MET A 198 17.50 -13.15 0.99
C MET A 198 18.18 -12.78 -0.33
N GLN A 199 19.27 -13.44 -0.73
CA GLN A 199 19.93 -13.19 -2.01
C GLN A 199 19.01 -13.39 -3.22
N GLY A 200 18.03 -14.30 -3.11
CA GLY A 200 17.06 -14.56 -4.15
C GLY A 200 15.86 -13.60 -4.17
N HIS A 201 15.61 -12.82 -3.11
CA HIS A 201 14.35 -12.11 -2.93
C HIS A 201 14.54 -10.59 -2.73
N PRO A 202 14.00 -9.75 -3.64
CA PRO A 202 14.01 -8.30 -3.43
C PRO A 202 13.04 -7.91 -2.31
N VAL A 203 13.25 -6.75 -1.71
CA VAL A 203 12.32 -6.13 -0.75
C VAL A 203 11.94 -4.73 -1.21
N LEU A 204 10.74 -4.30 -0.88
CA LEU A 204 10.27 -2.94 -1.15
C LEU A 204 10.43 -2.09 0.10
N LEU A 205 11.07 -0.94 -0.03
CA LEU A 205 11.13 0.08 1.01
C LEU A 205 10.17 1.21 0.67
N ASN A 206 9.44 1.70 1.67
CA ASN A 206 8.48 2.80 1.54
C ASN A 206 8.65 3.79 2.69
N ARG A 207 8.63 5.09 2.39
CA ARG A 207 8.52 6.16 3.37
C ARG A 207 7.20 6.91 3.19
N ALA A 208 6.45 7.07 4.27
CA ALA A 208 5.25 7.89 4.28
C ALA A 208 5.60 9.35 4.64
N PRO A 209 4.94 10.36 4.03
CA PRO A 209 3.91 10.26 2.98
C PRO A 209 4.51 9.95 1.59
N THR A 210 3.87 9.05 0.85
CA THR A 210 4.29 8.68 -0.51
C THR A 210 3.70 9.66 -1.53
N LEU A 211 4.50 10.65 -1.97
CA LEU A 211 4.04 11.71 -2.89
C LEU A 211 4.11 11.34 -4.37
N HIS A 212 5.01 10.43 -4.72
CA HIS A 212 5.23 9.97 -6.09
C HIS A 212 5.81 8.56 -6.09
N ARG A 213 5.86 7.91 -7.26
CA ARG A 213 6.26 6.50 -7.39
C ARG A 213 7.61 6.15 -6.73
N LEU A 214 8.59 7.07 -6.76
CA LEU A 214 9.92 6.83 -6.16
C LEU A 214 9.92 6.82 -4.62
N GLY A 215 8.79 7.13 -3.98
CA GLY A 215 8.61 6.92 -2.55
C GLY A 215 8.45 5.45 -2.17
N ILE A 216 8.39 4.54 -3.16
CA ILE A 216 8.50 3.09 -2.99
C ILE A 216 9.54 2.58 -4.00
N GLN A 217 10.60 1.93 -3.53
CA GLN A 217 11.60 1.31 -4.41
C GLN A 217 11.99 -0.08 -3.91
N ALA A 218 12.43 -0.91 -4.85
CA ALA A 218 12.94 -2.25 -4.57
C ALA A 218 14.46 -2.24 -4.36
N PHE A 219 14.91 -3.07 -3.43
CA PHE A 219 16.31 -3.25 -3.08
C PHE A 219 16.62 -4.73 -2.89
N GLN A 220 17.87 -5.10 -3.12
CA GLN A 220 18.42 -6.37 -2.68
C GLN A 220 18.79 -6.26 -1.18
N PRO A 221 18.12 -7.00 -0.28
CA PRO A 221 18.44 -6.89 1.14
C PRO A 221 19.77 -7.59 1.46
N ILE A 222 20.52 -7.00 2.38
CA ILE A 222 21.69 -7.59 3.03
C ILE A 222 21.43 -7.65 4.53
N LEU A 223 21.80 -8.75 5.16
CA LEU A 223 21.70 -8.89 6.60
C LEU A 223 22.72 -7.98 7.30
N ILE A 224 22.26 -7.15 8.23
CA ILE A 224 23.11 -6.24 9.03
C ILE A 224 22.93 -6.50 10.53
N GLU A 225 23.96 -6.12 11.29
CA GLU A 225 23.90 -6.07 12.75
C GLU A 225 23.23 -4.77 13.20
N GLY A 226 22.42 -4.83 14.25
CA GLY A 226 21.62 -3.71 14.75
C GLY A 226 20.13 -3.85 14.47
N ARG A 227 19.39 -2.75 14.71
CA ARG A 227 17.91 -2.70 14.62
C ARG A 227 17.38 -1.69 13.60
N ALA A 228 18.25 -0.87 13.02
CA ALA A 228 17.87 0.15 12.04
C ALA A 228 18.10 -0.33 10.61
N ILE A 229 17.27 0.14 9.67
CA ILE A 229 17.40 -0.18 8.24
C ILE A 229 18.49 0.72 7.64
N CYS A 230 19.49 0.14 6.99
CA CYS A 230 20.51 0.94 6.30
C CYS A 230 20.04 1.29 4.90
N LEU A 231 20.00 2.58 4.59
CA LEU A 231 19.58 3.12 3.29
C LEU A 231 20.76 3.79 2.58
N HIS A 232 20.81 3.63 1.25
CA HIS A 232 21.83 4.30 0.44
C HIS A 232 21.58 5.82 0.37
N PRO A 233 22.59 6.69 0.56
CA PRO A 233 22.37 8.14 0.63
C PRO A 233 21.80 8.76 -0.66
N LEU A 234 22.16 8.23 -1.85
CA LEU A 234 21.64 8.74 -3.13
C LEU A 234 20.14 8.48 -3.39
N VAL A 235 19.48 7.59 -2.63
CA VAL A 235 18.03 7.39 -2.80
C VAL A 235 17.21 8.27 -1.85
N CYS A 236 17.84 8.92 -0.85
CA CYS A 236 17.14 9.74 0.14
C CYS A 236 16.29 10.84 -0.49
N LYS A 237 16.77 11.49 -1.57
CA LYS A 237 16.00 12.51 -2.29
C LYS A 237 14.70 11.95 -2.88
N GLY A 238 14.71 10.71 -3.38
CA GLY A 238 13.51 10.05 -3.90
C GLY A 238 12.49 9.69 -2.81
N PHE A 239 12.95 9.39 -1.59
CA PHE A 239 12.05 9.16 -0.45
C PHE A 239 11.69 10.44 0.32
N ASN A 240 12.32 11.57 -0.03
CA ASN A 240 12.36 12.78 0.79
C ASN A 240 12.77 12.48 2.25
N ALA A 241 13.71 11.55 2.42
CA ALA A 241 14.10 10.99 3.70
C ALA A 241 15.32 11.72 4.30
N ASP A 242 15.30 11.89 5.61
CA ASP A 242 16.45 12.30 6.41
C ASP A 242 16.74 11.24 7.49
N PHE A 243 17.68 11.54 8.40
CA PHE A 243 18.16 10.58 9.39
C PHE A 243 18.01 11.12 10.83
N ASP A 244 16.94 11.87 11.09
CA ASP A 244 16.66 12.49 12.40
C ASP A 244 15.71 11.64 13.29
N GLY A 245 15.30 10.47 12.81
CA GLY A 245 14.28 9.62 13.44
C GLY A 245 13.26 9.05 12.46
N ASP A 246 13.35 9.45 11.19
CA ASP A 246 12.59 8.90 10.07
C ASP A 246 12.50 7.37 10.08
N GLN A 247 11.31 6.86 9.73
CA GLN A 247 11.01 5.43 9.68
C GLN A 247 10.57 5.01 8.29
N MET A 248 10.99 3.81 7.87
CA MET A 248 10.56 3.20 6.62
C MET A 248 9.88 1.86 6.85
N ALA A 249 8.84 1.61 6.06
CA ALA A 249 8.20 0.31 5.97
C ALA A 249 8.94 -0.58 4.96
N VAL A 250 8.98 -1.88 5.25
CA VAL A 250 9.53 -2.94 4.39
C VAL A 250 8.40 -3.88 4.01
N HIS A 251 8.34 -4.27 2.74
CA HIS A 251 7.38 -5.27 2.25
C HIS A 251 8.11 -6.34 1.42
N VAL A 252 7.70 -7.60 1.57
CA VAL A 252 8.29 -8.73 0.82
C VAL A 252 7.34 -9.19 -0.29
N PRO A 253 7.71 -9.05 -1.58
CA PRO A 253 6.95 -9.63 -2.69
C PRO A 253 7.06 -11.16 -2.66
N LEU A 254 5.92 -11.86 -2.69
CA LEU A 254 5.88 -13.32 -2.55
C LEU A 254 5.78 -14.04 -3.90
N SER A 255 4.86 -13.62 -4.77
CA SER A 255 4.65 -14.28 -6.07
C SER A 255 5.81 -14.01 -7.04
N LEU A 256 5.97 -14.87 -8.04
CA LEU A 256 7.03 -14.71 -9.03
C LEU A 256 6.83 -13.43 -9.86
N GLU A 257 5.58 -13.09 -10.16
CA GLU A 257 5.19 -11.88 -10.88
C GLU A 257 5.55 -10.64 -10.07
N ALA A 258 5.20 -10.61 -8.78
CA ALA A 258 5.53 -9.48 -7.89
C ALA A 258 7.05 -9.31 -7.72
N GLN A 259 7.79 -10.42 -7.62
CA GLN A 259 9.26 -10.38 -7.57
C GLN A 259 9.86 -9.88 -8.90
N ALA A 260 9.28 -10.26 -10.05
CA ALA A 260 9.71 -9.80 -11.35
C ALA A 260 9.43 -8.30 -11.55
N GLU A 261 8.24 -7.81 -11.19
CA GLU A 261 7.90 -6.39 -11.20
C GLU A 261 8.85 -5.58 -10.31
N ALA A 262 9.13 -6.07 -9.10
CA ALA A 262 10.08 -5.41 -8.21
C ALA A 262 11.48 -5.30 -8.86
N ARG A 263 11.97 -6.37 -9.50
CA ARG A 263 13.28 -6.41 -10.17
C ARG A 263 13.37 -5.53 -11.40
N LEU A 264 12.34 -5.55 -12.25
CA LEU A 264 12.36 -4.88 -13.54
C LEU A 264 11.95 -3.40 -13.43
N LEU A 265 10.89 -3.11 -12.66
CA LEU A 265 10.24 -1.80 -12.67
C LEU A 265 10.63 -0.95 -11.46
N MET A 266 10.83 -1.56 -10.28
CA MET A 266 10.93 -0.81 -9.02
C MET A 266 12.36 -0.71 -8.46
N PHE A 267 13.34 -1.41 -9.01
CA PHE A 267 14.69 -1.39 -8.45
C PHE A 267 15.29 0.02 -8.44
N SER A 268 16.01 0.36 -7.38
CA SER A 268 16.55 1.72 -7.21
C SER A 268 17.53 2.11 -8.32
N HIS A 269 18.29 1.17 -8.89
CA HIS A 269 19.26 1.48 -9.96
C HIS A 269 18.62 1.69 -11.34
N THR A 270 17.38 1.24 -11.55
CA THR A 270 16.64 1.53 -12.80
C THR A 270 15.91 2.87 -12.73
N ASN A 271 15.63 3.35 -11.51
CA ASN A 271 14.83 4.54 -11.24
C ASN A 271 15.70 5.76 -10.84
N LEU A 272 16.59 6.18 -11.74
CA LEU A 272 17.52 7.30 -11.48
C LEU A 272 16.96 8.69 -11.83
N LEU A 273 15.92 8.75 -12.66
CA LEU A 273 15.35 9.98 -13.20
C LEU A 273 13.99 10.30 -12.59
N SER A 274 13.69 11.59 -12.50
CA SER A 274 12.37 12.10 -12.14
C SER A 274 11.35 11.76 -13.21
N PRO A 275 10.22 11.11 -12.88
CA PRO A 275 9.16 10.89 -13.85
C PRO A 275 8.50 12.18 -14.35
N ALA A 276 8.59 13.28 -13.60
CA ALA A 276 7.93 14.53 -13.94
C ALA A 276 8.72 15.38 -14.94
N ILE A 277 10.04 15.48 -14.74
CA ILE A 277 10.91 16.43 -15.47
C ILE A 277 11.98 15.70 -16.31
N GLY A 278 12.32 14.45 -15.97
CA GLY A 278 13.42 13.73 -16.59
C GLY A 278 14.79 14.01 -15.94
N ASP A 279 14.86 14.96 -15.00
CA ASP A 279 16.09 15.29 -14.28
C ASP A 279 16.58 14.13 -13.39
N PRO A 280 17.90 13.97 -13.20
CA PRO A 280 18.44 12.96 -12.31
C PRO A 280 18.09 13.26 -10.84
N ILE A 281 17.55 12.27 -10.14
CA ILE A 281 17.20 12.36 -8.71
C ILE A 281 18.32 11.84 -7.84
N SER A 282 18.95 10.73 -8.23
CA SER A 282 20.06 10.11 -7.49
C SER A 282 21.40 10.79 -7.78
N VAL A 283 21.45 12.10 -7.54
CA VAL A 283 22.65 12.92 -7.70
C VAL A 283 23.41 13.05 -6.37
N PRO A 284 24.74 13.20 -6.39
CA PRO A 284 25.50 13.53 -5.18
C PRO A 284 24.97 14.81 -4.52
N THR A 285 24.84 14.80 -3.19
CA THR A 285 24.36 15.92 -2.38
C THR A 285 25.27 16.18 -1.19
N GLN A 286 25.20 17.39 -0.62
CA GLN A 286 25.89 17.78 0.63
C GLN A 286 27.37 17.38 0.62
N ASP A 287 27.78 16.51 1.53
CA ASP A 287 29.18 16.07 1.74
C ASP A 287 29.84 15.51 0.47
N MET A 288 29.08 14.79 -0.36
CA MET A 288 29.60 14.26 -1.61
C MET A 288 29.98 15.38 -2.59
N LEU A 289 29.17 16.44 -2.66
CA LEU A 289 29.46 17.60 -3.51
C LEU A 289 30.66 18.39 -2.99
N ILE A 290 30.77 18.58 -1.67
CA ILE A 290 31.91 19.25 -1.05
C ILE A 290 33.20 18.48 -1.34
N GLY A 291 33.19 17.15 -1.19
CA GLY A 291 34.32 16.29 -1.53
C GLY A 291 34.76 16.44 -2.99
N LEU A 292 33.80 16.36 -3.93
CA LEU A 292 34.07 16.55 -5.36
C LEU A 292 34.59 17.97 -5.67
N TYR A 293 34.03 18.99 -5.03
CA TYR A 293 34.44 20.38 -5.21
C TYR A 293 35.87 20.63 -4.73
N VAL A 294 36.23 20.12 -3.53
CA VAL A 294 37.59 20.26 -2.99
C VAL A 294 38.60 19.52 -3.87
N LEU A 295 38.27 18.31 -4.34
CA LEU A 295 39.12 17.53 -5.25
C LEU A 295 39.38 18.24 -6.59
N THR A 296 38.46 19.11 -7.03
CA THR A 296 38.55 19.82 -8.31
C THR A 296 39.03 21.27 -8.20
N SER A 297 38.98 21.89 -7.01
CA SER A 297 39.29 23.32 -6.80
C SER A 297 40.77 23.70 -6.84
N GLY A 298 41.70 22.74 -6.86
CA GLY A 298 43.15 23.00 -6.85
C GLY A 298 43.95 22.50 -8.06
N ASN A 299 43.37 21.64 -8.90
CA ASN A 299 44.08 20.98 -10.00
C ASN A 299 43.38 21.31 -11.34
N ARG A 300 43.94 22.27 -12.11
CA ARG A 300 43.44 22.60 -13.48
C ARG A 300 43.62 21.46 -14.48
N ARG A 301 44.39 20.43 -14.13
CA ARG A 301 44.37 19.14 -14.80
C ARG A 301 43.23 18.37 -14.14
N GLY A 302 42.08 18.26 -14.81
CA GLY A 302 40.90 17.58 -14.26
C GLY A 302 41.17 16.13 -13.81
N ILE A 303 40.12 15.38 -13.50
CA ILE A 303 40.15 13.98 -13.00
C ILE A 303 40.93 12.99 -13.93
N CYS A 304 41.43 13.45 -15.08
CA CYS A 304 42.16 12.71 -16.10
C CYS A 304 43.68 12.61 -15.90
N ALA A 305 44.21 12.37 -14.69
CA ALA A 305 45.66 12.23 -14.51
C ALA A 305 46.17 10.78 -14.43
N ASN A 306 45.42 9.82 -13.86
CA ASN A 306 46.03 8.55 -13.42
C ASN A 306 45.27 7.25 -13.78
N SER A 307 44.44 7.21 -14.83
CA SER A 307 43.82 5.94 -15.26
C SER A 307 44.04 5.65 -16.75
N PRO A 308 44.63 4.49 -17.13
CA PRO A 308 44.81 4.10 -18.53
C PRO A 308 43.50 3.75 -19.25
N LEU A 309 42.37 3.69 -18.54
CA LEU A 309 41.05 3.40 -19.12
C LEU A 309 40.49 4.52 -20.02
N TRP A 310 41.05 5.73 -19.96
CA TRP A 310 40.63 6.87 -20.79
C TRP A 310 40.98 6.75 -22.27
N LEU A 311 41.97 5.92 -22.63
CA LEU A 311 42.28 5.65 -24.04
C LEU A 311 41.12 4.94 -24.78
N ARG A 312 40.19 4.33 -24.04
CA ARG A 312 39.01 3.66 -24.62
C ARG A 312 37.88 4.63 -24.97
N TRP A 313 37.73 5.75 -24.24
CA TRP A 313 36.67 6.75 -24.49
C TRP A 313 37.06 7.84 -25.51
N ARG A 314 38.33 7.91 -25.92
CA ARG A 314 38.80 8.89 -26.92
C ARG A 314 38.47 8.53 -28.37
N LEU A 315 38.09 7.29 -28.65
CA LEU A 315 37.66 6.87 -29.99
C LEU A 315 36.22 7.31 -30.31
N ASP A 316 35.35 7.43 -29.31
CA ASP A 316 33.93 7.76 -29.55
C ASP A 316 33.61 9.27 -29.54
N GLN A 317 34.56 10.13 -29.13
CA GLN A 317 34.35 11.58 -29.05
C GLN A 317 34.69 12.37 -30.33
N ARG A 318 35.09 11.72 -31.44
CA ARG A 318 35.27 12.43 -32.72
C ARG A 318 33.96 12.82 -33.42
N VAL A 319 32.80 12.45 -32.89
CA VAL A 319 31.51 12.68 -33.55
C VAL A 319 30.77 13.93 -33.05
N ILE A 320 31.25 14.64 -32.01
CA ILE A 320 30.50 15.79 -31.48
C ILE A 320 31.42 16.99 -31.26
N SER A 321 31.71 17.71 -32.35
CA SER A 321 31.99 19.15 -32.30
C SER A 321 31.02 19.86 -33.26
N SER A 322 30.22 20.75 -32.72
CA SER A 322 29.18 21.51 -33.43
C SER A 322 29.76 22.61 -34.32
N ARG A 323 29.35 22.64 -35.59
CA ARG A 323 28.91 23.81 -36.37
C ARG A 323 28.60 23.42 -37.82
N GLU A 324 27.32 23.37 -38.14
CA GLU A 324 26.62 23.76 -39.39
C GLU A 324 25.29 22.97 -39.49
N ALA A 325 24.29 23.58 -40.12
CA ALA A 325 22.86 23.27 -39.98
C ALA A 325 22.40 22.01 -40.77
N PRO A 326 21.08 21.71 -40.77
CA PRO A 326 20.50 20.42 -40.41
C PRO A 326 20.67 19.35 -41.50
N ILE A 327 20.86 18.10 -41.09
CA ILE A 327 20.79 16.96 -42.00
C ILE A 327 19.65 16.07 -41.51
N GLU A 328 18.57 16.02 -42.30
CA GLU A 328 17.56 14.97 -42.27
C GLU A 328 18.26 13.62 -42.42
N VAL A 329 18.02 12.69 -41.49
CA VAL A 329 18.52 11.33 -41.61
C VAL A 329 17.35 10.39 -41.86
N HIS A 330 17.20 10.04 -43.13
CA HIS A 330 16.45 8.89 -43.61
C HIS A 330 16.99 7.60 -42.98
N TYR A 331 16.09 6.76 -42.48
CA TYR A 331 16.42 5.40 -42.05
C TYR A 331 16.58 4.50 -43.27
N GLU A 332 17.82 4.12 -43.62
CA GLU A 332 18.09 2.98 -44.49
C GLU A 332 18.53 1.78 -43.64
N SER A 333 17.68 0.76 -43.63
CA SER A 333 17.92 -0.56 -43.05
C SER A 333 18.91 -1.32 -43.94
N LEU A 334 20.13 -1.53 -43.46
CA LEU A 334 21.07 -2.47 -44.08
C LEU A 334 20.72 -3.90 -43.66
N GLY A 335 20.07 -4.60 -44.57
CA GLY A 335 19.88 -6.04 -44.49
C GLY A 335 21.19 -6.81 -44.70
N LEU A 336 21.23 -7.99 -44.10
CA LEU A 336 22.03 -9.14 -44.54
C LEU A 336 21.21 -10.43 -44.26
N PRO A 337 21.50 -11.55 -44.96
CA PRO A 337 20.51 -12.21 -45.79
C PRO A 337 20.03 -13.58 -45.26
N GLY A 338 18.81 -13.94 -45.67
CA GLY A 338 18.50 -15.28 -46.18
C GLY A 338 18.06 -16.36 -45.18
N TRP A 339 16.94 -17.00 -45.55
CA TRP A 339 16.46 -18.35 -45.19
C TRP A 339 15.58 -18.49 -43.94
N PHE A 340 14.25 -18.39 -44.10
CA PHE A 340 13.36 -19.55 -44.31
C PHE A 340 11.90 -19.09 -44.42
N ASN A 341 11.24 -19.47 -45.52
CA ASN A 341 9.80 -19.34 -45.77
C ASN A 341 8.98 -20.13 -44.74
N TYR A 342 7.87 -19.57 -44.28
CA TYR A 342 6.68 -20.35 -43.90
C TYR A 342 5.39 -19.55 -44.16
N ASP A 343 4.52 -20.12 -45.00
CA ASP A 343 3.17 -19.68 -45.35
C ASP A 343 2.23 -19.66 -44.14
N PRO A 344 1.27 -18.71 -44.07
CA PRO A 344 0.16 -18.76 -43.13
C PRO A 344 -1.12 -19.19 -43.85
N SER A 345 -1.40 -20.48 -43.81
CA SER A 345 -2.76 -20.99 -44.01
C SER A 345 -2.97 -22.13 -43.02
N PHE A 346 -3.58 -21.83 -41.87
CA PHE A 346 -4.64 -22.57 -41.18
C PHE A 346 -5.07 -21.84 -39.92
#